data_AF-A0A8K0K517-F1
#
_entry.id   AF-A0A8K0K517-F1
#
_cell.length_a   1.000
_cell.length_b   1.000
_cell.length_c   1.000
_cell.angle_alpha   90.00
_cell.angle_beta   90.00
_cell.angle_gamma   90.00
#
_symmetry.space_group_name_H-M   'P 1'
#
loop_
_entity.id
_entity.type
_entity.pdbx_description
1 polymer ?
#
loop_
_entity_poly.entity_id
_entity_poly.type
_entity_poly.pdbx_seq_one_letter_code
_entity_poly.pdbx_strand_id
1 'polypeptide(L)'
;MLQHVPRFWSETPALWFLALEGFFDLSSVNLDDNFKFSFLVSVLDFENAVKVEDIITNPPESNRYARLKEELLRRLTASHEIGDRKPSQFLRHLRMTAGPAATDDFIRPIWMNQQSSTIQEILGMQNSVDLDSLASIADKILEVVAPSLAARNQSGSKTELVRKEIDELTRKVDSLCKDLEGLRCRPRSRSRGSSRSSNGRQGWCWYHIKFGVGARNCRTPCRFSENPTQGR
;
A
#
# COMPACT_ATOMS: atom_id res chain seq x y z
N MET A 1 48.14 19.34 24.89
CA MET A 1 47.60 18.73 23.66
C MET A 1 46.50 17.79 24.09
N LEU A 2 45.24 18.16 23.85
CA LEU A 2 44.09 17.29 24.13
C LEU A 2 44.21 16.08 23.20
N GLN A 3 44.53 14.91 23.77
CA GLN A 3 44.61 13.65 23.05
C GLN A 3 43.26 13.36 22.38
N HIS A 4 43.36 12.75 21.19
CA HIS A 4 42.30 12.40 20.25
C HIS A 4 40.98 12.00 20.94
N VAL A 5 39.98 12.87 20.85
CA VAL A 5 38.59 12.51 21.19
C VAL A 5 38.10 11.52 20.14
N PRO A 6 37.55 10.36 20.52
CA PRO A 6 36.99 9.41 19.58
C PRO A 6 35.80 10.02 18.84
N ARG A 7 35.73 9.84 17.52
CA ARG A 7 34.51 10.15 16.76
C ARG A 7 33.31 9.43 17.37
N PHE A 8 32.13 10.03 17.31
CA PHE A 8 30.91 9.46 17.86
C PHE A 8 30.61 8.09 17.24
N TRP A 9 30.37 7.06 18.07
CA TRP A 9 30.04 5.71 17.60
C TRP A 9 28.52 5.51 17.64
N SER A 10 27.83 5.79 16.54
CA SER A 10 26.37 5.64 16.43
C SER A 10 25.88 4.19 16.58
N GLU A 11 26.72 3.20 16.26
CA GLU A 11 26.40 1.76 16.40
C GLU A 11 26.52 1.26 17.85
N THR A 12 27.41 1.86 18.64
CA THR A 12 27.64 1.49 20.05
C THR A 12 27.78 2.74 20.94
N PRO A 13 26.74 3.59 20.99
CA PRO A 13 26.82 4.91 21.62
C PRO A 13 27.10 4.81 23.12
N ALA A 14 26.60 3.79 23.82
CA ALA A 14 26.90 3.61 25.24
C ALA A 14 28.37 3.32 25.53
N LEU A 15 29.03 2.53 24.67
CA LEU A 15 30.46 2.23 24.79
C LEU A 15 31.31 3.49 24.55
N TRP A 16 30.90 4.32 23.58
CA TRP A 16 31.52 5.61 23.33
C TRP A 16 31.35 6.57 24.51
N PHE A 17 30.14 6.65 25.09
CA PHE A 17 29.91 7.48 26.29
C PHE A 17 30.74 7.02 27.48
N LEU A 18 30.95 5.71 27.67
CA LEU A 18 31.81 5.19 28.73
C LEU A 18 33.28 5.64 28.54
N ALA A 19 33.77 5.60 27.29
CA ALA A 19 35.11 6.09 26.96
C ALA A 19 35.22 7.62 27.13
N LEU A 20 34.18 8.37 26.74
CA LEU A 20 34.12 9.82 26.92
C LEU A 20 34.10 10.22 28.39
N GLU A 21 33.35 9.51 29.22
CA GLU A 21 33.28 9.78 30.67
C GLU A 21 34.62 9.47 31.34
N GLY A 22 35.26 8.36 30.96
CA GLY A 22 36.63 8.08 31.39
C GLY A 22 37.63 9.19 30.99
N PHE A 23 37.45 9.81 29.81
CA PHE A 23 38.24 10.97 29.42
C PHE A 23 37.96 12.19 30.32
N PHE A 24 36.69 12.47 30.61
CA PHE A 24 36.32 13.56 31.52
C PHE A 24 36.86 13.37 32.93
N ASP A 25 36.88 12.13 33.42
CA ASP A 25 37.39 11.80 34.75
C ASP A 25 38.93 11.92 34.83
N LEU A 26 39.63 11.65 33.72
CA LEU A 26 41.09 11.79 33.62
C LEU A 26 41.54 13.24 33.43
N SER A 27 40.69 14.10 32.89
CA SER A 27 40.94 15.54 32.89
C SER A 27 40.81 16.08 34.31
N SER A 28 41.94 16.45 34.91
CA SER A 28 42.07 17.03 36.26
C SER A 28 41.36 18.38 36.48
N VAL A 29 40.61 18.85 35.49
CA VAL A 29 39.81 20.07 35.53
C VAL A 29 38.38 19.64 35.84
N ASN A 30 37.75 20.23 36.87
CA ASN A 30 36.31 20.12 37.07
C ASN A 30 35.62 20.66 35.81
N LEU A 31 35.32 19.78 34.85
CA LEU A 31 34.60 20.14 33.64
C LEU A 31 33.15 20.37 34.05
N ASP A 32 32.75 21.64 34.06
CA ASP A 32 31.38 22.03 34.34
C ASP A 32 30.40 21.33 33.40
N ASP A 33 29.16 21.10 33.86
CA ASP A 33 28.09 20.48 33.06
C ASP A 33 27.88 21.21 31.72
N ASN A 34 28.04 22.53 31.71
CA ASN A 34 27.96 23.34 30.50
C ASN A 34 29.08 23.05 29.49
N PHE A 35 30.30 22.78 29.98
CA PHE A 35 31.41 22.37 29.12
C PHE A 35 31.15 20.99 28.54
N LYS A 36 30.73 20.01 29.36
CA LYS A 36 30.41 18.65 28.90
C LYS A 36 29.28 18.66 27.86
N PHE A 37 28.26 19.49 28.07
CA PHE A 37 27.17 19.70 27.10
C PHE A 37 27.69 20.31 25.79
N SER A 38 28.42 21.42 25.85
CA SER A 38 28.95 22.11 24.66
C SER A 38 29.90 21.21 23.88
N PHE A 39 30.72 20.44 24.59
CA PHE A 39 31.61 19.44 24.01
C PHE A 39 30.81 18.35 23.30
N LEU A 40 29.79 17.79 23.94
CA LEU A 40 28.96 16.75 23.34
C LEU A 40 28.31 17.26 22.05
N VAL A 41 27.71 18.46 22.06
CA VAL A 41 27.12 19.08 20.86
C VAL A 41 28.15 19.25 19.75
N SER A 42 29.40 19.61 20.07
CA SER A 42 30.47 19.77 19.08
C SER A 42 30.96 18.48 18.43
N VAL A 43 30.77 17.33 19.09
CA VAL A 43 31.20 16.01 18.60
C VAL A 43 30.09 15.30 17.83
N LEU A 44 28.83 15.74 17.94
CA LEU A 44 27.72 15.15 17.21
C LEU A 44 27.73 15.55 15.73
N ASP A 45 27.62 14.56 14.86
CA ASP A 45 27.35 14.77 13.44
C ASP A 45 25.93 15.30 13.22
N PHE A 46 25.70 15.98 12.08
CA PHE A 46 24.42 16.59 11.74
C PHE A 46 23.22 15.65 11.92
N GLU A 47 23.34 14.39 11.47
CA GLU A 47 22.26 13.40 11.58
C GLU A 47 21.85 13.12 13.04
N ASN A 48 22.82 13.08 13.94
CA ASN A 48 22.59 12.81 15.36
C ASN A 48 22.17 14.09 16.10
N ALA A 49 22.66 15.25 15.69
CA ALA A 49 22.25 16.54 16.23
C ALA A 49 20.77 16.83 15.94
N VAL A 50 20.29 16.55 14.72
CA VAL A 50 18.86 16.68 14.36
C VAL A 50 17.99 15.80 15.24
N LYS A 51 18.45 14.59 15.59
CA LYS A 51 17.71 13.68 16.47
C LYS A 51 17.51 14.26 17.87
N VAL A 52 18.32 15.20 18.35
CA VAL A 52 18.18 15.81 19.69
C VAL A 52 18.10 17.34 19.63
N GLU A 53 17.65 17.88 18.49
CA GLU A 53 17.55 19.32 18.22
C GLU A 53 16.76 20.07 19.29
N ASP A 54 15.69 19.46 19.80
CA ASP A 54 14.83 20.02 20.84
C ASP A 54 15.60 20.26 22.16
N ILE A 55 16.52 19.37 22.53
CA ILE A 55 17.36 19.52 23.71
C ILE A 55 18.48 20.52 23.48
N ILE A 56 19.01 20.57 22.25
CA ILE A 56 20.05 21.54 21.88
C ILE A 56 19.48 22.97 21.89
N THR A 57 18.27 23.14 21.35
CA THR A 57 17.59 24.44 21.21
C THR A 57 16.95 24.90 22.52
N ASN A 58 16.47 23.97 23.34
CA ASN A 58 15.88 24.24 24.64
C ASN A 58 16.56 23.39 25.73
N PRO A 59 17.78 23.76 26.15
CA PRO A 59 18.53 22.99 27.14
C PRO A 59 17.89 23.11 28.54
N PRO A 60 17.86 22.02 29.32
CA PRO A 60 17.33 22.04 30.68
C PRO A 60 18.17 22.92 31.62
N GLU A 61 17.55 23.38 32.72
CA GLU A 61 18.21 24.28 33.69
C GLU A 61 19.37 23.62 34.45
N SER A 62 19.32 22.29 34.64
CA SER A 62 20.36 21.49 35.29
C SER A 62 20.53 20.13 34.61
N ASN A 63 21.70 19.51 34.80
CA ASN A 63 22.05 18.19 34.24
C ASN A 63 21.92 18.11 32.70
N ARG A 64 22.39 19.13 31.98
CA ARG A 64 22.27 19.25 30.53
C ARG A 64 22.97 18.11 29.81
N TYR A 65 24.17 17.76 30.25
CA TYR A 65 24.92 16.66 29.67
C TYR A 65 24.20 15.32 29.88
N ALA A 66 23.74 15.05 31.11
CA ALA A 66 23.07 13.79 31.43
C ALA A 66 21.78 13.61 30.62
N ARG A 67 20.98 14.68 30.50
CA ARG A 67 19.75 14.68 29.69
C ARG A 67 20.03 14.48 28.20
N LEU A 68 21.01 15.19 27.65
CA LEU A 68 21.39 15.04 26.25
C LEU A 68 21.92 13.62 25.97
N LYS A 69 22.73 13.05 26.86
CA LYS A 69 23.22 11.66 26.78
C LYS A 69 22.07 10.65 26.80
N GLU A 70 21.20 10.75 27.80
CA GLU A 70 20.04 9.84 27.97
C GLU A 70 19.16 9.85 26.73
N GLU A 71 18.83 11.03 26.23
CA GLU A 71 17.93 11.16 25.10
C GLU A 71 18.57 10.76 23.78
N LEU A 72 19.84 11.08 23.59
CA LEU A 72 20.58 10.63 22.41
C LEU A 72 20.65 9.10 22.38
N LEU A 73 20.93 8.46 23.51
CA LEU A 73 20.88 6.99 23.63
C LEU A 73 19.47 6.46 23.34
N ARG A 74 18.43 7.07 23.90
CA ARG A 74 17.03 6.68 23.68
C ARG A 74 16.62 6.77 22.21
N ARG A 75 16.97 7.85 21.52
CA ARG A 75 16.58 8.08 20.12
C ARG A 75 17.39 7.23 19.15
N LEU A 76 18.67 6.97 19.44
CA LEU A 76 19.49 6.05 18.64
C LEU A 76 19.10 4.59 18.83
N THR A 77 18.72 4.19 20.04
CA THR A 77 18.19 2.84 20.30
C THR A 77 16.81 2.65 19.68
N ALA A 78 15.95 3.68 19.69
CA ALA A 78 14.65 3.64 19.06
C ALA A 78 14.70 3.71 17.52
N SER A 79 15.74 4.28 16.91
CA SER A 79 15.84 4.35 15.44
C SER A 79 16.31 3.06 14.78
N HIS A 80 16.79 2.08 15.55
CA HIS A 80 17.16 0.77 15.00
C HIS A 80 15.90 -0.10 14.87
N GLU A 81 15.33 -0.13 13.66
CA GLU A 81 14.20 -0.98 13.32
C GLU A 81 14.52 -2.46 13.59
N ILE A 82 13.53 -3.22 14.09
CA ILE A 82 13.65 -4.65 14.39
C ILE A 82 14.02 -5.49 13.15
N GLY A 83 13.76 -5.00 11.94
CA GLY A 83 14.07 -5.71 10.68
C GLY A 83 13.58 -7.17 10.72
N ASP A 84 14.40 -8.10 10.22
CA ASP A 84 14.17 -9.56 10.28
C ASP A 84 14.66 -10.21 11.59
N ARG A 85 15.05 -9.42 12.60
CA ARG A 85 15.66 -9.97 13.82
C ARG A 85 14.60 -10.50 14.76
N LYS A 86 14.95 -11.58 15.46
CA LYS A 86 14.12 -12.10 16.55
C LYS A 86 13.99 -11.05 17.66
N PRO A 87 12.80 -10.86 18.26
CA PRO A 87 12.60 -9.97 19.40
C PRO A 87 13.63 -10.13 20.53
N SER A 88 14.10 -11.35 20.83
CA SER A 88 15.19 -11.61 21.78
C SER A 88 16.56 -11.08 21.35
N GLN A 89 16.88 -11.19 20.06
CA GLN A 89 18.11 -10.64 19.50
C GLN A 89 18.09 -9.11 19.53
N PHE A 90 16.93 -8.52 19.27
CA PHE A 90 16.73 -7.08 19.39
C PHE A 90 16.89 -6.59 20.83
N LEU A 91 16.33 -7.30 21.81
CA LEU A 91 16.53 -6.99 23.23
C LEU A 91 18.02 -6.98 23.60
N ARG A 92 18.76 -8.00 23.15
CA ARG A 92 20.20 -8.08 23.42
C ARG A 92 20.96 -6.93 22.75
N HIS A 93 20.55 -6.53 21.55
CA HIS A 93 21.11 -5.37 20.89
C HIS A 93 20.80 -4.07 21.65
N LEU A 94 19.56 -3.86 22.10
CA LEU A 94 19.19 -2.70 22.93
C LEU A 94 20.02 -2.61 24.21
N ARG A 95 20.24 -3.73 24.91
CA ARG A 95 21.11 -3.77 26.10
C ARG A 95 22.56 -3.40 25.77
N MET A 96 23.09 -3.86 24.63
CA MET A 96 24.44 -3.47 24.17
C MET A 96 24.53 -1.99 23.81
N THR A 97 23.52 -1.45 23.13
CA THR A 97 23.48 -0.08 22.63
C THR A 97 23.20 0.93 23.76
N ALA A 98 22.36 0.57 24.73
CA ALA A 98 22.07 1.39 25.92
C ALA A 98 23.15 1.25 27.02
N GLY A 99 23.90 0.14 27.00
CA GLY A 99 25.00 -0.13 27.93
C GLY A 99 24.56 -0.71 29.28
N PRO A 100 25.51 -1.07 30.14
CA PRO A 100 25.25 -1.79 31.40
C PRO A 100 24.52 -0.96 32.47
N ALA A 101 24.44 0.36 32.29
CA ALA A 101 23.75 1.26 33.21
C ALA A 101 22.23 1.37 32.92
N ALA A 102 21.77 0.85 31.79
CA ALA A 102 20.36 0.89 31.41
C ALA A 102 19.58 -0.18 32.17
N THR A 103 18.59 0.26 32.96
CA THR A 103 17.69 -0.66 33.67
C THR A 103 16.69 -1.29 32.70
N ASP A 104 16.20 -2.48 33.05
CA ASP A 104 15.15 -3.14 32.26
C ASP A 104 13.87 -2.26 32.18
N ASP A 105 13.60 -1.41 33.19
CA ASP A 105 12.48 -0.45 33.15
C ASP A 105 12.66 0.64 32.08
N PHE A 106 13.89 1.02 31.75
CA PHE A 106 14.18 1.94 30.65
C PHE A 106 14.07 1.23 29.29
N ILE A 107 14.55 -0.01 29.20
CA ILE A 107 14.60 -0.76 27.95
C ILE A 107 13.23 -1.31 27.56
N ARG A 108 12.42 -1.75 28.53
CA ARG A 108 11.11 -2.37 28.32
C ARG A 108 10.16 -1.55 27.44
N PRO A 109 9.91 -0.25 27.69
CA PRO A 109 9.02 0.54 26.84
C PRO A 109 9.58 0.74 25.43
N ILE A 110 10.91 0.87 25.28
CA ILE A 110 11.57 0.99 23.97
C ILE A 110 11.40 -0.31 23.19
N TRP A 111 11.69 -1.44 23.83
CA TRP A 111 11.57 -2.76 23.24
C TRP A 111 10.12 -3.09 22.85
N MET A 112 9.15 -2.75 23.71
CA MET A 112 7.72 -2.96 23.44
C MET A 112 7.22 -2.13 22.26
N ASN A 113 7.53 -0.83 22.22
CA ASN A 113 7.08 0.06 21.15
C ASN A 113 7.56 -0.37 19.76
N GLN A 114 8.67 -1.12 19.69
CA GLN A 114 9.23 -1.61 18.45
C GLN A 114 8.62 -2.95 17.98
N GLN A 115 7.85 -3.64 18.82
CA GLN A 115 7.17 -4.88 18.41
C GLN A 115 5.97 -4.59 17.51
N SER A 116 5.59 -5.58 16.68
CA SER A 116 4.35 -5.50 15.91
C SER A 116 3.12 -5.44 16.83
N SER A 117 2.03 -4.82 16.37
CA SER A 117 0.79 -4.66 17.16
C SER A 117 0.28 -5.98 17.72
N THR A 118 0.36 -7.07 16.95
CA THR A 118 -0.02 -8.41 17.38
C THR A 118 0.81 -8.91 18.56
N ILE A 119 2.13 -8.65 18.55
CA ILE A 119 3.01 -9.03 19.66
C ILE A 119 2.73 -8.14 20.87
N GLN A 120 2.54 -6.83 20.68
CA GLN A 120 2.23 -5.88 21.77
C GLN A 120 0.94 -6.25 22.51
N GLU A 121 -0.13 -6.61 21.80
CA GLU A 121 -1.40 -7.00 22.41
C GLU A 121 -1.27 -8.23 23.32
N ILE A 122 -0.54 -9.25 22.85
CA ILE A 122 -0.36 -10.50 23.59
C ILE A 122 0.56 -10.28 24.80
N LEU A 123 1.64 -9.51 24.64
CA LEU A 123 2.60 -9.26 25.70
C LEU A 123 2.12 -8.21 26.72
N GLY A 124 1.27 -7.26 26.31
CA GLY A 124 0.72 -6.21 27.19
C GLY A 124 -0.16 -6.76 28.32
N MET A 125 -0.63 -8.01 28.18
CA MET A 125 -1.34 -8.75 29.23
C MET A 125 -0.39 -9.34 30.29
N GLN A 126 0.93 -9.31 30.07
CA GLN A 126 1.94 -9.99 30.89
C GLN A 126 2.91 -9.04 31.61
N ASN A 127 2.38 -8.01 32.27
CA ASN A 127 3.17 -6.94 32.91
C ASN A 127 4.11 -7.41 34.05
N SER A 128 3.91 -8.59 34.62
CA SER A 128 4.72 -9.12 35.75
C SER A 128 5.89 -10.03 35.34
N VAL A 129 6.09 -10.26 34.04
CA VAL A 129 7.12 -11.18 33.53
C VAL A 129 8.42 -10.42 33.24
N ASP A 130 9.56 -11.06 33.51
CA ASP A 130 10.88 -10.50 33.22
C ASP A 130 11.08 -10.26 31.71
N LEU A 131 11.95 -9.31 31.37
CA LEU A 131 12.09 -8.83 29.99
C LEU A 131 12.67 -9.91 29.06
N ASP A 132 13.54 -10.79 29.58
CA ASP A 132 14.12 -11.90 28.84
C ASP A 132 13.07 -12.98 28.48
N SER A 133 12.21 -13.33 29.43
CA SER A 133 11.08 -14.23 29.22
C SER A 133 10.06 -13.62 28.25
N LEU A 134 9.75 -12.33 28.37
CA LEU A 134 8.89 -11.62 27.42
C LEU A 134 9.45 -11.70 26.00
N ALA A 135 10.77 -11.54 25.84
CA ALA A 135 11.40 -11.64 24.54
C ALA A 135 11.38 -13.07 23.98
N SER A 136 11.52 -14.09 24.84
CA SER A 136 11.34 -15.50 24.44
C SER A 136 9.90 -15.80 24.00
N ILE A 137 8.90 -15.23 24.67
CA ILE A 137 7.49 -15.37 24.28
C ILE A 137 7.25 -14.67 22.94
N ALA A 138 7.80 -13.47 22.74
CA ALA A 138 7.73 -12.74 21.49
C ALA A 138 8.34 -13.52 20.32
N ASP A 139 9.48 -14.18 20.53
CA ASP A 139 10.09 -15.06 19.52
C ASP A 139 9.15 -16.21 19.14
N LYS A 140 8.49 -16.85 20.11
CA LYS A 140 7.52 -17.93 19.85
C LYS A 140 6.30 -17.43 19.09
N ILE A 141 5.80 -16.24 19.44
CA ILE A 141 4.69 -15.61 18.71
C ILE A 141 5.11 -15.35 17.27
N LEU A 142 6.31 -14.79 17.05
CA LEU A 142 6.85 -14.56 15.72
C LEU A 142 6.97 -15.86 14.92
N GLU A 143 7.42 -16.95 15.53
CA GLU A 143 7.50 -18.28 14.89
C GLU A 143 6.13 -18.88 14.52
N VAL A 144 5.07 -18.56 15.26
CA VAL A 144 3.70 -19.01 14.95
C VAL A 144 3.01 -18.12 13.92
N VAL A 145 3.30 -16.82 13.96
CA VAL A 145 2.71 -15.82 13.07
C VAL A 145 3.43 -15.80 11.71
N ALA A 146 4.74 -16.04 11.64
CA ALA A 146 5.49 -16.05 10.38
C ALA A 146 5.00 -17.07 9.34
N PRO A 147 4.67 -18.34 9.70
CA PRO A 147 4.03 -19.28 8.78
C PRO A 147 2.65 -18.81 8.33
N SER A 148 1.89 -18.16 9.22
CA SER A 148 0.55 -17.64 8.92
C SER A 148 0.60 -16.44 7.97
N LEU A 149 1.62 -15.58 8.08
CA LEU A 149 1.88 -14.48 7.15
C LEU A 149 2.44 -14.99 5.81
N ALA A 150 3.32 -15.99 5.80
CA ALA A 150 3.80 -16.63 4.58
C ALA A 150 2.67 -17.37 3.84
N ALA A 151 1.77 -18.04 4.56
CA ALA A 151 0.56 -18.63 3.99
C ALA A 151 -0.43 -17.57 3.50
N ARG A 152 -0.48 -16.40 4.16
CA ARG A 152 -1.28 -15.25 3.68
C ARG A 152 -0.71 -14.64 2.40
N ASN A 153 0.60 -14.63 2.23
CA ASN A 153 1.25 -14.23 0.97
C ASN A 153 0.97 -15.23 -0.17
N GLN A 154 0.81 -16.53 0.14
CA GLN A 154 0.28 -17.51 -0.82
C GLN A 154 -1.22 -17.31 -1.09
N SER A 155 -2.00 -16.82 -0.12
CA SER A 155 -3.39 -16.39 -0.34
C SER A 155 -3.48 -15.17 -1.25
N GLY A 156 -2.44 -14.33 -1.30
CA GLY A 156 -2.26 -13.28 -2.32
C GLY A 156 -2.34 -13.81 -3.74
N SER A 157 -1.85 -15.03 -3.98
CA SER A 157 -1.99 -15.74 -5.26
C SER A 157 -3.45 -16.15 -5.52
N LYS A 158 -4.18 -16.61 -4.50
CA LYS A 158 -5.62 -16.93 -4.63
C LYS A 158 -6.48 -15.69 -4.86
N THR A 159 -6.23 -14.58 -4.17
CA THR A 159 -6.96 -13.32 -4.40
C THR A 159 -6.63 -12.71 -5.76
N GLU A 160 -5.39 -12.89 -6.25
CA GLU A 160 -5.00 -12.49 -7.61
C GLU A 160 -5.65 -13.37 -8.68
N LEU A 161 -5.75 -14.69 -8.46
CA LEU A 161 -6.48 -15.60 -9.34
C LEU A 161 -7.98 -15.27 -9.37
N VAL A 162 -8.59 -15.02 -8.21
CA VAL A 162 -10.00 -14.60 -8.12
C VAL A 162 -10.21 -13.23 -8.78
N ARG A 163 -9.28 -12.28 -8.64
CA ARG A 163 -9.33 -11.00 -9.38
C ARG A 163 -9.30 -11.21 -10.89
N LYS A 164 -8.41 -12.07 -11.39
CA LYS A 164 -8.34 -12.41 -12.81
C LYS A 164 -9.63 -13.07 -13.31
N GLU A 165 -10.20 -13.98 -12.51
CA GLU A 165 -11.50 -14.59 -12.82
C GLU A 165 -12.63 -13.55 -12.83
N ILE A 166 -12.65 -12.60 -11.89
CA ILE A 166 -13.63 -11.49 -11.86
C ILE A 166 -13.46 -10.58 -13.08
N ASP A 167 -12.23 -10.25 -13.48
CA ASP A 167 -11.97 -9.44 -14.68
C ASP A 167 -12.40 -10.17 -15.96
N GLU A 168 -12.16 -11.48 -16.03
CA GLU A 168 -12.58 -12.30 -17.16
C GLU A 168 -14.10 -12.43 -17.22
N LEU A 169 -14.77 -12.66 -16.09
CA LEU A 169 -16.23 -12.65 -16.00
C LEU A 169 -16.79 -11.28 -16.38
N THR A 170 -16.17 -10.19 -15.93
CA THR A 170 -16.59 -8.82 -16.28
C THR A 170 -16.50 -8.60 -17.79
N ARG A 171 -15.41 -9.01 -18.45
CA ARG A 171 -15.31 -8.95 -19.91
C ARG A 171 -16.37 -9.79 -20.63
N LYS A 172 -16.68 -10.99 -20.13
CA LYS A 172 -17.73 -11.85 -20.69
C LYS A 172 -19.11 -11.21 -20.55
N VAL A 173 -19.39 -10.59 -19.40
CA VAL A 173 -20.63 -9.85 -19.16
C VAL A 173 -20.73 -8.65 -20.12
N ASP A 174 -19.68 -7.86 -20.28
CA ASP A 174 -19.66 -6.74 -21.24
C ASP A 174 -19.88 -7.18 -22.68
N SER A 175 -19.30 -8.32 -23.08
CA SER A 175 -19.53 -8.91 -24.40
C SER A 175 -20.99 -9.31 -24.59
N LEU A 176 -21.57 -10.00 -23.62
CA LEU A 176 -22.97 -10.41 -23.66
C LEU A 176 -23.93 -9.21 -23.66
N CYS A 177 -23.61 -8.16 -22.90
CA CYS A 177 -24.37 -6.90 -22.93
C CYS A 177 -24.34 -6.26 -24.32
N LYS A 178 -23.17 -6.20 -24.97
CA LYS A 178 -23.03 -5.69 -26.34
C LYS A 178 -23.77 -6.54 -27.37
N ASP A 179 -23.75 -7.86 -27.23
CA ASP A 179 -24.50 -8.76 -28.11
C ASP A 179 -26.02 -8.56 -27.97
N LEU A 180 -26.52 -8.40 -26.73
CA LEU A 180 -27.92 -8.10 -26.46
C LEU A 180 -28.34 -6.72 -26.99
N GLU A 181 -27.48 -5.72 -26.92
CA GLU A 181 -27.71 -4.41 -27.54
C GLU A 181 -27.72 -4.52 -29.07
N GLY A 182 -26.82 -5.30 -29.67
CA GLY A 182 -26.79 -5.60 -31.09
C GLY A 182 -28.07 -6.30 -31.57
N LEU A 183 -28.64 -7.19 -30.76
CA LEU A 183 -29.92 -7.85 -31.02
C LEU A 183 -31.12 -6.88 -30.89
N ARG A 184 -31.07 -5.91 -29.96
CA ARG A 184 -32.07 -4.84 -29.85
C ARG A 184 -32.02 -3.86 -31.03
N CYS A 185 -30.84 -3.66 -31.62
CA CYS A 185 -30.61 -2.78 -32.76
C CYS A 185 -30.78 -3.45 -34.13
N ARG A 186 -31.15 -4.74 -34.20
CA ARG A 186 -31.49 -5.34 -35.49
C ARG A 186 -32.71 -4.59 -36.04
N PRO A 187 -32.56 -3.75 -37.08
CA PRO A 187 -33.71 -3.13 -37.68
C PRO A 187 -34.55 -4.31 -38.13
N ARG A 188 -35.80 -4.37 -37.71
CA ARG A 188 -36.79 -5.24 -38.30
C ARG A 188 -36.77 -4.87 -39.77
N SER A 189 -35.96 -5.60 -40.54
CA SER A 189 -35.79 -5.39 -41.96
C SER A 189 -37.19 -5.56 -42.49
N ARG A 190 -37.84 -4.43 -42.76
CA ARG A 190 -38.98 -4.33 -43.64
C ARG A 190 -38.42 -4.69 -45.01
N SER A 191 -38.12 -5.97 -45.20
CA SER A 191 -38.22 -6.59 -46.50
C SER A 191 -39.67 -6.37 -46.88
N ARG A 192 -39.89 -5.26 -47.57
CA ARG A 192 -40.92 -5.11 -48.60
C ARG A 192 -40.61 -6.18 -49.65
N GLY A 193 -40.77 -7.44 -49.27
CA GLY A 193 -40.97 -8.54 -50.18
C GLY A 193 -42.33 -8.27 -50.78
N SER A 194 -42.32 -7.58 -51.92
CA SER A 194 -43.41 -7.63 -52.87
C SER A 194 -43.51 -9.08 -53.33
N SER A 195 -44.14 -9.92 -52.52
CA SER A 195 -44.78 -11.13 -53.00
C SER A 195 -45.90 -10.65 -53.90
N ARG A 196 -45.54 -10.55 -55.18
CA ARG A 196 -46.48 -10.39 -56.30
C ARG A 196 -47.47 -11.54 -56.20
N SER A 197 -48.58 -11.28 -55.50
CA SER A 197 -49.79 -12.06 -55.65
C SER A 197 -50.21 -11.90 -57.11
N SER A 198 -49.87 -12.93 -57.88
CA SER A 198 -50.34 -13.20 -59.22
C SER A 198 -51.85 -13.45 -59.17
N ASN A 199 -52.62 -12.38 -59.02
CA ASN A 199 -54.07 -12.42 -59.26
C ASN A 199 -54.56 -11.15 -59.98
N GLY A 200 -53.73 -10.62 -60.88
CA GLY A 200 -54.09 -9.58 -61.83
C GLY A 200 -54.58 -10.20 -63.13
N ARG A 201 -55.85 -9.94 -63.47
CA ARG A 201 -56.55 -10.42 -64.67
C ARG A 201 -55.68 -10.40 -65.94
N GLN A 202 -55.56 -11.56 -66.58
CA GLN A 202 -55.42 -11.76 -68.02
C GLN A 202 -54.39 -10.87 -68.77
N GLY A 203 -53.12 -10.89 -68.37
CA GLY A 203 -52.02 -10.45 -69.24
C GLY A 203 -51.92 -8.94 -69.47
N TRP A 204 -52.32 -8.14 -68.49
CA TRP A 204 -52.16 -6.68 -68.52
C TRP A 204 -50.80 -6.26 -67.94
N CYS A 205 -50.19 -5.21 -68.50
CA CYS A 205 -48.93 -4.68 -67.99
C CYS A 205 -49.14 -3.91 -66.67
N TRP A 206 -48.06 -3.72 -65.91
CA TRP A 206 -48.10 -3.05 -64.60
C TRP A 206 -48.82 -1.69 -64.62
N TYR A 207 -48.66 -0.91 -65.70
CA TYR A 207 -49.30 0.39 -65.84
C TYR A 207 -50.83 0.26 -65.96
N HIS A 208 -51.35 -0.71 -66.72
CA HIS A 208 -52.81 -0.96 -66.81
C HIS A 208 -53.39 -1.61 -65.54
N ILE A 209 -52.59 -2.40 -64.80
CA ILE A 209 -53.02 -2.91 -63.49
C ILE A 209 -53.18 -1.77 -62.48
N LYS A 210 -52.26 -0.79 -62.52
CA LYS A 210 -52.24 0.31 -61.56
C LYS A 210 -53.17 1.48 -61.93
N PHE A 211 -53.33 1.77 -63.23
CA PHE A 211 -54.00 2.99 -63.72
C PHE A 211 -55.20 2.72 -64.65
N GLY A 212 -55.48 1.46 -65.01
CA GLY A 212 -56.60 1.11 -65.90
C GLY A 212 -56.53 1.80 -67.27
N VAL A 213 -57.68 2.19 -67.81
CA VAL A 213 -57.83 2.96 -69.07
C VAL A 213 -57.02 4.26 -69.12
N GLY A 214 -56.64 4.83 -67.97
CA GLY A 214 -55.86 6.07 -67.89
C GLY A 214 -54.35 5.90 -68.04
N ALA A 215 -53.86 4.70 -68.34
CA ALA A 215 -52.43 4.42 -68.43
C ALA A 215 -51.80 5.05 -69.68
N ARG A 216 -50.87 5.98 -69.49
CA ARG A 216 -50.21 6.71 -70.59
C ARG A 216 -49.09 5.94 -71.29
N ASN A 217 -48.53 4.92 -70.62
CA ASN A 217 -47.40 4.14 -71.13
C ASN A 217 -47.72 2.64 -71.10
N CYS A 218 -48.15 2.09 -72.23
CA CYS A 218 -48.33 0.65 -72.41
C CYS A 218 -46.99 -0.03 -72.74
N ARG A 219 -46.70 -1.18 -72.11
CA ARG A 219 -45.55 -2.04 -72.46
C ARG A 219 -46.03 -3.37 -73.02
N THR A 220 -45.52 -3.76 -74.18
CA THR A 220 -45.78 -5.05 -74.80
C THR A 220 -45.02 -6.19 -74.10
N PRO A 221 -45.58 -7.42 -74.05
CA PRO A 221 -46.92 -7.80 -74.52
C PRO A 221 -48.00 -7.50 -73.45
N CYS A 222 -48.98 -6.66 -73.80
CA CYS A 222 -50.12 -6.30 -72.94
C CYS A 222 -51.43 -6.57 -73.71
N ARG A 223 -52.36 -7.30 -73.08
CA ARG A 223 -53.65 -7.69 -73.68
C ARG A 223 -54.82 -6.77 -73.30
N PHE A 224 -54.53 -5.55 -72.88
CA PHE A 224 -55.56 -4.56 -72.56
C PHE A 224 -56.19 -4.02 -73.85
N SER A 225 -57.50 -4.24 -74.05
CA SER A 225 -58.29 -3.69 -75.16
C SER A 225 -59.41 -2.80 -74.61
N GLU A 226 -59.45 -1.53 -75.03
CA GLU A 226 -60.58 -0.64 -74.76
C GLU A 226 -61.76 -1.07 -75.65
N ASN A 227 -62.87 -1.54 -75.06
CA ASN A 227 -64.11 -1.72 -75.81
C ASN A 227 -64.80 -0.36 -75.97
N PRO A 228 -65.33 -0.01 -77.17
CA PRO A 228 -66.02 1.25 -77.37
C PRO A 228 -67.50 1.16 -76.93
N THR A 229 -68.00 2.28 -76.38
CA THR A 229 -69.41 2.74 -76.25
C THR A 229 -70.31 2.21 -75.13
N GLN A 230 -70.70 3.13 -74.24
CA GLN A 230 -72.07 3.63 -73.93
C GLN A 230 -71.86 4.79 -72.93
N GLY A 231 -72.27 6.04 -73.13
CA GLY A 231 -73.34 6.61 -73.94
C GLY A 231 -74.31 7.34 -73.01
N ARG A 232 -74.00 8.59 -72.61
CA ARG A 232 -74.93 9.72 -72.48
C ARG A 232 -74.17 11.03 -72.28
#